data_AF-A0A344PHH4-F1
#
_entry.id   AF-A0A344PHH4-F1
#
_cell.length_a   1.000
_cell.length_b   1.000
_cell.length_c   1.000
_cell.angle_alpha   90.00
_cell.angle_beta   90.00
_cell.angle_gamma   90.00
#
_symmetry.space_group_name_H-M   'P 1'
#
loop_
_entity.id
_entity.type
_entity.pdbx_description
1 polymer ?
#
loop_
_entity_poly.entity_id
_entity_poly.type
_entity_poly.pdbx_seq_one_letter_code
_entity_poly.pdbx_strand_id
1 'polypeptide(L)'
;MSGQPDDKDAAVEAAATDDASAAGVAVPDGAEGPVAVVDVEKAADAPAPVPEAAPVFCPLPIWNLHPLNARLGLTAILSDLRVAAREAVALASAVTAVPDFDLIVRGQPGAGIAEWGLGGCAPMPGVIEITIDPPRYNRERFVRTLIHEIHHLIRWDGPGYGHSLGEALVSEGLAGHFVVQVLGGAPDPWDMTPPSPGLSRRAMNGWSQRDHDHAAWFFGKGTMRRWAGYGLGHRLIAAHLERHPDATPASLASAPVDRFREDMRRLAQAEDREMPAPQA
;
A
#
# COMPACT_ATOMS: atom_id res chain seq x y z
N MET A 1 41.69 -2.41 11.01
CA MET A 1 41.15 -3.29 9.96
C MET A 1 39.65 -3.13 9.99
N SER A 2 39.14 -2.44 8.99
CA SER A 2 37.75 -2.02 8.81
C SER A 2 36.88 -3.23 8.46
N GLY A 3 35.84 -3.48 9.26
CA GLY A 3 34.77 -4.42 8.93
C GLY A 3 33.70 -3.70 8.12
N GLN A 4 33.50 -4.15 6.88
CA GLN A 4 32.35 -3.82 6.04
C GLN A 4 31.09 -4.51 6.60
N PRO A 5 29.93 -3.85 6.68
CA PRO A 5 28.66 -4.54 6.79
C PRO A 5 28.20 -5.06 5.42
N ASP A 6 27.68 -6.29 5.41
CA ASP A 6 27.18 -7.01 4.24
C ASP A 6 25.90 -6.35 3.69
N ASP A 7 26.01 -5.86 2.46
CA ASP A 7 24.99 -5.14 1.70
C ASP A 7 24.23 -6.13 0.78
N LYS A 8 23.28 -6.90 1.34
CA LYS A 8 22.51 -7.89 0.57
C LYS A 8 20.97 -7.80 0.65
N ASP A 9 20.41 -6.88 1.43
CA ASP A 9 18.97 -6.88 1.71
C ASP A 9 18.14 -5.80 0.99
N ALA A 10 18.72 -5.05 0.04
CA ALA A 10 18.01 -3.98 -0.68
C ALA A 10 17.51 -4.35 -2.10
N ALA A 11 17.54 -5.63 -2.49
CA ALA A 11 17.25 -6.05 -3.86
C ALA A 11 16.12 -7.08 -3.96
N VAL A 12 14.89 -6.72 -3.60
CA VAL A 12 13.74 -7.61 -3.85
C VAL A 12 12.53 -6.82 -4.34
N GLU A 13 12.63 -6.12 -5.48
CA GLU A 13 11.43 -5.67 -6.20
C GLU A 13 11.60 -5.47 -7.72
N ALA A 14 12.36 -6.36 -8.37
CA ALA A 14 12.44 -6.35 -9.83
C ALA A 14 12.46 -7.76 -10.40
N ALA A 15 11.29 -8.24 -10.86
CA ALA A 15 11.08 -8.95 -12.11
C ALA A 15 9.89 -9.93 -12.04
N ALA A 16 8.82 -9.61 -12.77
CA ALA A 16 7.95 -10.61 -13.40
C ALA A 16 7.19 -9.95 -14.55
N THR A 17 7.46 -10.37 -15.80
CA THR A 17 6.78 -9.94 -17.04
C THR A 17 5.98 -11.04 -17.72
N ASP A 18 5.05 -10.59 -18.59
CA ASP A 18 4.20 -11.27 -19.59
C ASP A 18 2.77 -11.63 -19.12
N ASP A 19 1.71 -11.59 -19.92
CA ASP A 19 1.31 -11.03 -21.23
C ASP A 19 -0.19 -11.36 -21.32
N ALA A 20 -1.07 -10.45 -21.77
CA ALA A 20 -2.38 -10.76 -22.36
C ALA A 20 -3.20 -9.50 -22.67
N SER A 21 -3.76 -9.47 -23.88
CA SER A 21 -4.43 -8.35 -24.52
C SER A 21 -5.96 -8.42 -24.46
N ALA A 22 -6.57 -7.23 -24.43
CA ALA A 22 -7.75 -6.74 -25.16
C ALA A 22 -9.12 -7.49 -25.17
N ALA A 23 -10.16 -6.78 -24.69
CA ALA A 23 -11.47 -6.49 -25.30
C ALA A 23 -12.29 -5.69 -24.25
N GLY A 24 -13.14 -4.69 -24.51
CA GLY A 24 -13.80 -4.23 -25.72
C GLY A 24 -15.28 -3.93 -25.40
N VAL A 25 -15.58 -2.64 -25.16
CA VAL A 25 -16.78 -1.90 -25.66
C VAL A 25 -18.15 -1.99 -24.93
N ALA A 26 -18.69 -0.77 -24.75
CA ALA A 26 -20.09 -0.29 -24.84
C ALA A 26 -21.00 -0.14 -23.60
N VAL A 27 -21.27 1.15 -23.34
CA VAL A 27 -22.42 1.79 -22.66
C VAL A 27 -23.65 1.77 -23.58
N PRO A 28 -24.88 1.82 -23.05
CA PRO A 28 -25.70 3.01 -23.34
C PRO A 28 -26.55 3.54 -22.16
N ASP A 29 -26.86 4.84 -22.29
CA ASP A 29 -28.05 5.63 -21.91
C ASP A 29 -29.06 5.05 -20.89
N GLY A 30 -29.54 5.81 -19.91
CA GLY A 30 -30.03 7.19 -20.04
C GLY A 30 -31.56 7.17 -20.08
N ALA A 31 -32.22 7.41 -18.94
CA ALA A 31 -33.65 7.70 -18.89
C ALA A 31 -33.99 8.44 -17.58
N GLU A 32 -34.28 9.73 -17.72
CA GLU A 32 -34.85 10.60 -16.70
C GLU A 32 -36.31 10.19 -16.39
N GLY A 33 -36.68 10.31 -15.11
CA GLY A 33 -38.04 10.11 -14.61
C GLY A 33 -38.27 10.96 -13.36
N PRO A 34 -39.52 11.32 -13.05
CA PRO A 34 -39.88 12.71 -12.74
C PRO A 34 -39.84 13.10 -11.26
N VAL A 35 -39.77 14.41 -11.08
CA VAL A 35 -39.77 15.18 -9.84
C VAL A 35 -41.02 14.90 -9.00
N ALA A 36 -40.82 14.32 -7.81
CA ALA A 36 -41.85 14.22 -6.78
C ALA A 36 -41.79 15.46 -5.87
N VAL A 37 -42.90 16.17 -5.82
CA VAL A 37 -43.18 17.26 -4.88
C VAL A 37 -43.43 16.61 -3.52
N VAL A 38 -42.66 16.97 -2.49
CA VAL A 38 -42.84 16.44 -1.12
C VAL A 38 -43.19 17.59 -0.20
N ASP A 39 -44.30 17.41 0.50
CA ASP A 39 -44.90 18.30 1.48
C ASP A 39 -43.90 18.70 2.59
N VAL A 40 -43.87 20.00 2.85
CA VAL A 40 -43.13 20.60 3.97
C VAL A 40 -44.06 20.60 5.17
N GLU A 41 -43.85 19.70 6.13
CA GLU A 41 -43.96 20.04 7.55
C GLU A 41 -43.43 18.93 8.47
N LYS A 42 -42.65 19.38 9.47
CA LYS A 42 -42.31 18.74 10.75
C LYS A 42 -41.03 17.88 10.81
N ALA A 43 -39.91 18.55 11.07
CA ALA A 43 -38.76 17.95 11.75
C ALA A 43 -38.41 18.83 12.96
N ALA A 44 -38.80 18.36 14.15
CA ALA A 44 -38.30 18.88 15.41
C ALA A 44 -37.11 18.03 15.86
N ASP A 45 -36.07 18.72 16.31
CA ASP A 45 -34.91 18.22 17.07
C ASP A 45 -33.87 17.38 16.29
N ALA A 46 -33.03 18.07 15.51
CA ALA A 46 -31.76 17.53 15.02
C ALA A 46 -30.65 17.85 16.05
N PRO A 47 -29.80 16.88 16.43
CA PRO A 47 -28.67 17.14 17.32
C PRO A 47 -27.71 18.14 16.67
N ALA A 48 -27.16 19.05 17.49
CA ALA A 48 -26.19 20.04 17.05
C ALA A 48 -25.02 19.35 16.30
N PRO A 49 -24.52 19.93 15.20
CA PRO A 49 -23.42 19.36 14.46
C PRO A 49 -22.20 19.21 15.39
N VAL A 50 -21.64 18.00 15.42
CA VAL A 50 -20.35 17.74 16.06
C VAL A 50 -19.33 18.70 15.43
N PRO A 51 -18.53 19.44 16.21
CA PRO A 51 -17.56 20.37 15.63
C PRO A 51 -16.59 19.57 14.76
N GLU A 52 -16.60 19.90 13.46
CA GLU A 52 -15.62 19.42 12.49
C GLU A 52 -14.23 19.74 13.05
N ALA A 53 -13.41 18.70 13.22
CA ALA A 53 -12.06 18.86 13.76
C ALA A 53 -11.31 19.88 12.89
N ALA A 54 -10.76 20.91 13.52
CA ALA A 54 -9.97 21.91 12.82
C ALA A 54 -8.86 21.23 12.00
N PRO A 55 -8.61 21.65 10.75
CA PRO A 55 -7.62 21.00 9.91
C PRO A 55 -6.25 21.05 10.61
N VAL A 56 -5.69 19.88 10.88
CA VAL A 56 -4.33 19.75 11.39
C VAL A 56 -3.41 20.15 10.25
N PHE A 57 -2.85 21.35 10.32
CA PHE A 57 -1.88 21.80 9.33
C PHE A 57 -0.55 21.08 9.60
N CYS A 58 -0.30 19.99 8.86
CA CYS A 58 1.00 19.35 8.83
C CYS A 58 1.94 20.21 7.97
N PRO A 59 3.12 20.62 8.47
CA PRO A 59 4.09 21.30 7.63
C PRO A 59 4.48 20.40 6.46
N LEU A 60 4.64 20.99 5.28
CA LEU A 60 5.14 20.26 4.11
C LEU A 60 6.58 19.80 4.37
N PRO A 61 6.93 18.55 4.01
CA PRO A 61 8.29 18.06 4.18
C PRO A 61 9.26 18.81 3.27
N ILE A 62 10.51 18.90 3.72
CA ILE A 62 11.63 19.22 2.85
C ILE A 62 12.01 17.93 2.12
N TRP A 63 11.97 17.94 0.79
CA TRP A 63 12.35 16.78 0.00
C TRP A 63 13.04 17.16 -1.31
N ASN A 64 13.95 16.29 -1.77
CA ASN A 64 14.64 16.46 -3.04
C ASN A 64 14.33 15.31 -3.99
N LEU A 65 14.09 15.64 -5.26
CA LEU A 65 13.93 14.65 -6.33
C LEU A 65 15.28 14.45 -7.04
N HIS A 66 15.72 13.20 -7.13
CA HIS A 66 16.95 12.75 -7.80
C HIS A 66 16.63 11.82 -8.97
N PRO A 67 16.34 12.34 -10.18
CA PRO A 67 16.15 11.51 -11.35
C PRO A 67 17.52 11.00 -11.86
N LEU A 68 17.71 9.69 -11.87
CA LEU A 68 18.88 9.04 -12.45
C LEU A 68 18.78 9.03 -13.99
N ASN A 69 18.95 10.20 -14.61
CA ASN A 69 18.64 10.45 -16.01
C ASN A 69 19.88 10.69 -16.91
N ALA A 70 21.07 10.24 -16.51
CA ALA A 70 22.31 10.47 -17.27
C ALA A 70 22.26 9.92 -18.71
N ARG A 71 21.43 8.91 -18.95
CA ARG A 71 21.20 8.30 -20.28
C ARG A 71 19.87 8.70 -20.92
N LEU A 72 19.22 9.75 -20.41
CA LEU A 72 17.98 10.32 -20.95
C LEU A 72 16.74 9.40 -20.92
N GLY A 73 16.80 8.28 -20.21
CA GLY A 73 15.71 7.29 -20.13
C GLY A 73 14.42 7.81 -19.49
N LEU A 74 14.49 8.87 -18.68
CA LEU A 74 13.34 9.52 -18.04
C LEU A 74 12.94 10.83 -18.74
N THR A 75 13.71 11.32 -19.71
CA THR A 75 13.55 12.68 -20.26
C THR A 75 12.14 12.95 -20.79
N ALA A 76 11.53 11.96 -21.45
CA ALA A 76 10.18 12.10 -22.02
C ALA A 76 9.09 12.30 -20.95
N ILE A 77 9.28 11.74 -19.75
CA ILE A 77 8.29 11.75 -18.66
C ILE A 77 8.67 12.70 -17.51
N LEU A 78 9.89 13.26 -17.52
CA LEU A 78 10.46 13.96 -16.37
C LEU A 78 9.64 15.18 -15.91
N SER A 79 9.01 15.90 -16.85
CA SER A 79 8.14 17.03 -16.50
C SER A 79 6.90 16.56 -15.75
N ASP A 80 6.22 15.53 -16.26
CA ASP A 80 5.01 14.98 -15.63
C ASP A 80 5.33 14.33 -14.28
N LEU A 81 6.42 13.55 -14.23
CA LEU A 81 6.96 12.91 -13.02
C LEU A 81 7.14 13.92 -11.88
N ARG A 82 7.72 15.10 -12.16
CA ARG A 82 7.90 16.16 -11.15
C ARG A 82 6.58 16.68 -10.61
N VAL A 83 5.55 16.80 -11.45
CA VAL A 83 4.23 17.24 -11.01
C VAL A 83 3.55 16.13 -10.22
N ALA A 84 3.63 14.88 -10.68
CA ALA A 84 3.05 13.72 -10.00
C ALA A 84 3.67 13.50 -8.62
N ALA A 85 5.00 13.66 -8.48
CA ALA A 85 5.67 13.55 -7.19
C ALA A 85 5.22 14.64 -6.20
N ARG A 86 5.09 15.89 -6.65
CA ARG A 86 4.55 16.98 -5.82
C ARG A 86 3.11 16.72 -5.39
N GLU A 87 2.29 16.20 -6.30
CA GLU A 87 0.90 15.82 -6.01
C GLU A 87 0.84 14.74 -4.93
N ALA A 88 1.57 13.64 -5.08
CA ALA A 88 1.62 12.56 -4.11
C ALA A 88 2.05 13.04 -2.71
N VAL A 89 3.11 13.85 -2.64
CA VAL A 89 3.60 14.42 -1.36
C VAL A 89 2.56 15.35 -0.74
N ALA A 90 1.92 16.21 -1.53
CA ALA A 90 0.88 17.11 -1.02
C ALA A 90 -0.34 16.34 -0.49
N LEU A 91 -0.77 15.29 -1.21
CA LEU A 91 -1.88 14.43 -0.81
C LEU A 91 -1.58 13.68 0.49
N ALA A 92 -0.39 13.06 0.62
CA ALA A 92 0.02 12.40 1.84
C ALA A 92 0.15 13.39 3.03
N SER A 93 0.72 14.58 2.78
CA SER A 93 0.90 15.63 3.79
C SER A 93 -0.42 16.22 4.29
N ALA A 94 -1.49 16.14 3.49
CA ALA A 94 -2.83 16.55 3.92
C ALA A 94 -3.46 15.59 4.94
N VAL A 95 -2.95 14.34 5.02
CA VAL A 95 -3.47 13.30 5.91
C VAL A 95 -2.61 13.14 7.17
N THR A 96 -1.29 13.30 7.06
CA THR A 96 -0.35 13.10 8.17
C THR A 96 0.94 13.88 7.95
N ALA A 97 1.72 14.09 9.02
CA ALA A 97 3.08 14.59 8.90
C ALA A 97 3.93 13.57 8.13
N VAL A 98 4.62 14.03 7.09
CA VAL A 98 5.57 13.25 6.30
C VAL A 98 6.98 13.70 6.71
N PRO A 99 7.91 12.78 7.03
CA PRO A 99 9.30 13.13 7.31
C PRO A 99 10.00 13.76 6.10
N ASP A 100 11.08 14.50 6.34
CA ASP A 100 11.96 14.98 5.27
C ASP A 100 12.65 13.78 4.58
N PHE A 101 12.82 13.84 3.26
CA PHE A 101 13.34 12.69 2.50
C PHE A 101 13.94 13.02 1.13
N ASP A 102 14.71 12.08 0.61
CA ASP A 102 15.18 12.07 -0.77
C ASP A 102 14.37 11.05 -1.59
N LEU A 103 13.85 11.50 -2.75
CA LEU A 103 13.18 10.64 -3.72
C LEU A 103 14.12 10.35 -4.89
N ILE A 104 14.59 9.11 -5.00
CA ILE A 104 15.43 8.64 -6.10
C ILE A 104 14.53 7.98 -7.14
N VAL A 105 14.61 8.43 -8.40
CA VAL A 105 13.84 7.82 -9.50
C VAL A 105 14.78 7.31 -10.58
N ARG A 106 14.68 6.01 -10.90
CA ARG A 106 15.47 5.37 -11.95
C ARG A 106 14.60 4.87 -13.09
N GLY A 107 15.00 5.17 -14.32
CA GLY A 107 14.38 4.62 -15.52
C GLY A 107 15.10 3.35 -15.96
N GLN A 108 14.40 2.23 -16.00
CA GLN A 108 14.93 0.96 -16.50
C GLN A 108 13.85 0.24 -17.34
N PRO A 109 14.06 0.10 -18.66
CA PRO A 109 13.12 -0.62 -19.51
C PRO A 109 12.85 -2.04 -19.01
N GLY A 110 11.57 -2.42 -18.93
CA GLY A 110 11.12 -3.72 -18.44
C GLY A 110 11.27 -3.96 -16.93
N ALA A 111 11.58 -2.92 -16.14
CA ALA A 111 11.65 -3.03 -14.69
C ALA A 111 10.29 -2.77 -14.00
N GLY A 112 10.26 -3.02 -12.69
CA GLY A 112 9.03 -2.97 -11.89
C GLY A 112 8.17 -4.22 -12.08
N ILE A 113 6.93 -4.15 -11.58
CA ILE A 113 5.90 -5.17 -11.81
C ILE A 113 5.40 -4.99 -13.24
N ALA A 114 5.46 -5.99 -14.12
CA ALA A 114 5.27 -5.74 -15.55
C ALA A 114 3.89 -5.22 -15.95
N GLU A 115 2.84 -5.68 -15.28
CA GLU A 115 1.49 -5.19 -15.51
C GLU A 115 1.30 -3.77 -14.94
N TRP A 116 2.16 -3.33 -14.02
CA TRP A 116 2.13 -2.03 -13.37
C TRP A 116 3.04 -0.99 -14.04
N GLY A 117 4.26 -1.37 -14.41
CA GLY A 117 5.31 -0.53 -15.00
C GLY A 117 6.20 0.19 -13.97
N LEU A 118 5.95 -0.02 -12.68
CA LEU A 118 6.68 0.62 -11.58
C LEU A 118 6.98 -0.39 -10.46
N GLY A 119 7.99 -0.09 -9.67
CA GLY A 119 8.30 -0.72 -8.37
C GLY A 119 8.88 0.32 -7.42
N GLY A 120 8.70 0.12 -6.12
CA GLY A 120 9.02 1.10 -5.09
C GLY A 120 9.65 0.44 -3.86
N CYS A 121 10.51 1.17 -3.17
CA CYS A 121 10.90 0.79 -1.81
C CYS A 121 11.33 2.03 -1.00
N ALA A 122 11.23 1.93 0.33
CA ALA A 122 11.86 2.85 1.28
C ALA A 122 12.97 2.10 2.04
N PRO A 123 14.19 1.99 1.49
CA PRO A 123 15.21 1.07 1.99
C PRO A 123 15.79 1.48 3.36
N MET A 124 15.65 2.75 3.72
CA MET A 124 16.19 3.31 4.96
C MET A 124 15.45 4.60 5.36
N PRO A 125 15.63 5.11 6.59
CA PRO A 125 15.05 6.38 7.00
C PRO A 125 15.43 7.52 6.04
N GLY A 126 14.44 8.31 5.64
CA GLY A 126 14.65 9.48 4.78
C GLY A 126 14.89 9.20 3.29
N VAL A 127 14.73 7.96 2.81
CA VAL A 127 14.96 7.62 1.39
C VAL A 127 13.79 6.82 0.82
N ILE A 128 13.31 7.24 -0.35
CA ILE A 128 12.40 6.47 -1.21
C ILE A 128 13.08 6.26 -2.56
N GLU A 129 13.03 5.03 -3.08
CA GLU A 129 13.47 4.70 -4.43
C GLU A 129 12.28 4.22 -5.27
N ILE A 130 12.13 4.77 -6.48
CA ILE A 130 11.15 4.30 -7.46
C ILE A 130 11.86 3.90 -8.75
N THR A 131 11.59 2.68 -9.19
CA THR A 131 12.01 2.17 -10.50
C THR A 131 10.84 2.24 -11.47
N ILE A 132 11.07 2.81 -12.66
CA ILE A 132 10.05 3.01 -13.68
C ILE A 132 10.49 2.36 -14.98
N ASP A 133 9.62 1.58 -15.61
CA ASP A 133 9.69 1.22 -17.03
C ASP A 133 9.13 2.39 -17.86
N PRO A 134 9.96 3.25 -18.49
CA PRO A 134 9.47 4.52 -19.04
C PRO A 134 8.37 4.38 -20.12
N PRO A 135 8.42 3.39 -21.04
CA PRO A 135 7.32 3.08 -21.95
C PRO A 135 5.98 2.74 -21.28
N ARG A 136 6.00 2.27 -20.03
CA ARG A 136 4.81 1.88 -19.24
C ARG A 136 4.45 2.91 -18.17
N TYR A 137 5.13 4.06 -18.14
CA TYR A 137 4.85 5.10 -17.16
C TYR A 137 3.38 5.51 -17.23
N ASN A 138 2.74 5.47 -16.07
CA ASN A 138 1.39 5.94 -15.87
C ASN A 138 1.38 6.82 -14.61
N ARG A 139 0.85 8.04 -14.75
CA ARG A 139 0.83 9.05 -13.68
C ARG A 139 0.10 8.57 -12.43
N GLU A 140 -1.09 7.98 -12.60
CA GLU A 140 -1.91 7.52 -11.48
C GLU A 140 -1.19 6.42 -10.70
N ARG A 141 -0.63 5.44 -11.40
CA ARG A 141 0.15 4.36 -10.78
C ARG A 141 1.40 4.88 -10.08
N PHE A 142 2.08 5.89 -10.63
CA PHE A 142 3.19 6.54 -9.96
C PHE A 142 2.78 7.23 -8.66
N VAL A 143 1.68 7.98 -8.67
CA VAL A 143 1.16 8.62 -7.46
C VAL A 143 0.80 7.58 -6.39
N ARG A 144 0.12 6.49 -6.79
CA ARG A 144 -0.22 5.38 -5.89
C ARG A 144 1.01 4.71 -5.28
N THR A 145 1.99 4.33 -6.11
CA THR A 145 3.26 3.74 -5.65
C THR A 145 4.01 4.69 -4.71
N LEU A 146 4.10 5.98 -5.03
CA LEU A 146 4.81 6.92 -4.15
C LEU A 146 4.09 7.12 -2.81
N ILE A 147 2.75 7.13 -2.77
CA ILE A 147 1.99 7.20 -1.51
C ILE A 147 2.22 5.95 -0.66
N HIS A 148 2.28 4.78 -1.29
CA HIS A 148 2.64 3.52 -0.62
C HIS A 148 4.03 3.64 0.04
N GLU A 149 5.04 4.07 -0.71
CA GLU A 149 6.40 4.24 -0.16
C GLU A 149 6.51 5.34 0.89
N ILE A 150 5.70 6.40 0.80
CA ILE A 150 5.62 7.43 1.84
C ILE A 150 5.13 6.83 3.16
N HIS A 151 4.24 5.84 3.13
CA HIS A 151 3.85 5.15 4.37
C HIS A 151 5.03 4.42 5.01
N HIS A 152 5.80 3.68 4.20
CA HIS A 152 7.02 3.03 4.68
C HIS A 152 8.05 4.03 5.22
N LEU A 153 8.20 5.18 4.56
CA LEU A 153 9.02 6.29 5.03
C LEU A 153 8.58 6.78 6.41
N ILE A 154 7.29 7.06 6.61
CA ILE A 154 6.76 7.50 7.92
C ILE A 154 7.02 6.42 8.98
N ARG A 155 6.86 5.15 8.60
CA ARG A 155 7.05 4.02 9.51
C ARG A 155 8.49 3.84 9.99
N TRP A 156 9.48 4.36 9.27
CA TRP A 156 10.88 4.40 9.73
C TRP A 156 11.10 5.23 11.01
N ASP A 157 10.21 6.17 11.33
CA ASP A 157 10.23 6.89 12.62
C ASP A 157 9.68 6.07 13.80
N GLY A 158 9.16 4.87 13.51
CA GLY A 158 8.73 3.88 14.50
C GLY A 158 9.54 2.59 14.39
N PRO A 159 8.92 1.43 14.15
CA PRO A 159 9.63 0.15 14.08
C PRO A 159 10.32 -0.10 12.72
N GLY A 160 10.15 0.79 11.72
CA GLY A 160 10.59 0.55 10.35
C GLY A 160 9.79 -0.56 9.65
N TYR A 161 10.29 -0.97 8.48
CA TYR A 161 9.68 -2.06 7.70
C TYR A 161 9.60 -3.38 8.50
N GLY A 162 10.64 -3.63 9.32
CA GLY A 162 10.79 -4.77 10.20
C GLY A 162 11.52 -5.96 9.56
N HIS A 163 11.72 -7.02 10.36
CA HIS A 163 12.55 -8.18 9.97
C HIS A 163 11.80 -9.50 10.08
N SER A 164 10.67 -9.55 10.77
CA SER A 164 9.84 -10.73 10.90
C SER A 164 8.71 -10.77 9.88
N LEU A 165 8.17 -11.96 9.63
CA LEU A 165 7.01 -12.12 8.74
C LEU A 165 5.83 -11.24 9.18
N GLY A 166 5.54 -11.20 10.48
CA GLY A 166 4.45 -10.38 11.01
C GLY A 166 4.67 -8.89 10.77
N GLU A 167 5.91 -8.42 10.89
CA GLU A 167 6.25 -7.02 10.61
C GLU A 167 6.08 -6.71 9.12
N ALA A 168 6.57 -7.56 8.23
CA ALA A 168 6.40 -7.37 6.79
C ALA A 168 4.91 -7.32 6.39
N LEU A 169 4.09 -8.26 6.88
CA LEU A 169 2.64 -8.28 6.61
C LEU A 169 1.94 -7.01 7.10
N VAL A 170 2.32 -6.51 8.28
CA VAL A 170 1.76 -5.27 8.85
C VAL A 170 2.23 -4.05 8.06
N SER A 171 3.51 -3.98 7.71
CA SER A 171 4.07 -2.87 6.95
C SER A 171 3.39 -2.74 5.58
N GLU A 172 3.29 -3.84 4.82
CA GLU A 172 2.63 -3.86 3.52
C GLU A 172 1.13 -3.58 3.62
N GLY A 173 0.45 -4.20 4.58
CA GLY A 173 -0.97 -3.99 4.79
C GLY A 173 -1.30 -2.54 5.16
N LEU A 174 -0.49 -1.90 6.01
CA LEU A 174 -0.71 -0.51 6.40
C LEU A 174 -0.45 0.44 5.22
N ALA A 175 0.59 0.18 4.43
CA ALA A 175 0.90 0.98 3.25
C ALA A 175 -0.20 0.90 2.19
N GLY A 176 -0.72 -0.30 1.89
CA GLY A 176 -1.87 -0.48 0.99
C GLY A 176 -3.13 0.25 1.47
N HIS A 177 -3.47 0.14 2.76
CA HIS A 177 -4.61 0.90 3.32
C HIS A 177 -4.35 2.42 3.36
N PHE A 178 -3.10 2.86 3.51
CA PHE A 178 -2.76 4.28 3.46
C PHE A 178 -2.99 4.87 2.06
N VAL A 179 -2.72 4.12 0.99
CA VAL A 179 -3.10 4.51 -0.38
C VAL A 179 -4.60 4.75 -0.48
N VAL A 180 -5.43 3.85 0.05
CA VAL A 180 -6.90 3.99 0.07
C VAL A 180 -7.33 5.16 0.96
N GLN A 181 -6.68 5.39 2.10
CA GLN A 181 -6.97 6.53 2.96
C GLN A 181 -6.72 7.87 2.24
N VAL A 182 -5.63 7.98 1.50
CA VAL A 182 -5.21 9.23 0.83
C VAL A 182 -5.98 9.49 -0.46
N LEU A 183 -6.21 8.45 -1.28
CA LEU A 183 -6.78 8.60 -2.63
C LEU A 183 -8.26 8.19 -2.71
N GLY A 184 -8.78 7.48 -1.72
CA GLY A 184 -10.04 6.76 -1.83
C GLY A 184 -9.98 5.65 -2.89
N GLY A 185 -11.18 5.21 -3.30
CA GLY A 185 -11.32 4.20 -4.36
C GLY A 185 -10.96 2.78 -3.91
N ALA A 186 -10.68 1.93 -4.89
CA ALA A 186 -10.34 0.53 -4.65
C ALA A 186 -8.88 0.36 -4.20
N PRO A 187 -8.57 -0.70 -3.42
CA PRO A 187 -7.19 -1.12 -3.14
C PRO A 187 -6.45 -1.53 -4.42
N ASP A 188 -5.12 -1.62 -4.33
CA ASP A 188 -4.31 -2.06 -5.47
C ASP A 188 -4.54 -3.56 -5.78
N PRO A 189 -4.26 -4.01 -7.02
CA PRO A 189 -4.58 -5.39 -7.42
C PRO A 189 -3.96 -6.48 -6.53
N TRP A 190 -2.76 -6.25 -6.00
CA TRP A 190 -2.10 -7.19 -5.09
C TRP A 190 -2.77 -7.23 -3.70
N ASP A 191 -3.23 -6.09 -3.19
CA ASP A 191 -3.95 -5.97 -1.92
C ASP A 191 -5.33 -6.65 -1.95
N MET A 192 -5.94 -6.71 -3.14
CA MET A 192 -7.21 -7.42 -3.36
C MET A 192 -7.02 -8.93 -3.50
N THR A 193 -5.81 -9.47 -3.44
CA THR A 193 -5.55 -10.91 -3.61
C THR A 193 -6.16 -11.72 -2.47
N PRO A 194 -7.13 -12.62 -2.72
CA PRO A 194 -7.70 -13.43 -1.66
C PRO A 194 -6.64 -14.39 -1.06
N PRO A 195 -6.48 -14.42 0.28
CA PRO A 195 -5.60 -15.37 0.95
C PRO A 195 -6.01 -16.81 0.63
N SER A 196 -5.03 -17.68 0.39
CA SER A 196 -5.29 -19.12 0.26
C SER A 196 -5.74 -19.71 1.61
N PRO A 197 -6.59 -20.75 1.64
CA PRO A 197 -7.00 -21.39 2.88
C PRO A 197 -5.81 -21.81 3.76
N GLY A 198 -5.86 -21.48 5.06
CA GLY A 198 -4.81 -21.80 6.02
C GLY A 198 -3.59 -20.88 5.98
N LEU A 199 -3.55 -19.89 5.08
CA LEU A 199 -2.46 -18.92 5.01
C LEU A 199 -2.38 -18.07 6.28
N SER A 200 -3.52 -17.70 6.86
CA SER A 200 -3.56 -16.95 8.12
C SER A 200 -2.94 -17.74 9.27
N ARG A 201 -3.25 -19.04 9.36
CA ARG A 201 -2.65 -19.94 10.35
C ARG A 201 -1.14 -20.08 10.14
N ARG A 202 -0.70 -20.23 8.89
CA ARG A 202 0.73 -20.28 8.55
C ARG A 202 1.44 -18.99 8.96
N ALA A 203 0.86 -17.83 8.69
CA ALA A 203 1.40 -16.53 9.10
C ALA A 203 1.48 -16.40 10.62
N MET A 204 0.44 -16.85 11.34
CA MET A 204 0.43 -16.83 12.80
C MET A 204 1.52 -17.73 13.41
N ASN A 205 1.77 -18.91 12.83
CA ASN A 205 2.85 -19.80 13.27
C ASN A 205 4.24 -19.22 12.98
N GLY A 206 4.38 -18.50 11.86
CA GLY A 206 5.62 -17.86 11.43
C GLY A 206 5.78 -16.41 11.90
N TRP A 207 4.90 -15.90 12.76
CA TRP A 207 4.74 -14.45 13.02
C TRP A 207 6.05 -13.75 13.39
N SER A 208 6.86 -14.38 14.24
CA SER A 208 8.15 -13.84 14.71
C SER A 208 9.36 -14.38 13.95
N GLN A 209 9.17 -15.16 12.88
CA GLN A 209 10.27 -15.71 12.07
C GLN A 209 10.94 -14.60 11.26
N ARG A 210 12.26 -14.48 11.41
CA ARG A 210 13.08 -13.44 10.76
C ARG A 210 13.72 -13.90 9.45
N ASP A 211 13.73 -15.20 9.21
CA ASP A 211 14.29 -15.88 8.03
C ASP A 211 13.18 -16.31 7.05
N HIS A 212 12.06 -15.62 7.04
CA HIS A 212 10.96 -15.92 6.13
C HIS A 212 11.39 -15.67 4.67
N ASP A 213 10.97 -16.54 3.75
CA ASP A 213 11.20 -16.35 2.30
C ASP A 213 10.28 -15.22 1.80
N HIS A 214 10.78 -13.99 1.87
CA HIS A 214 10.05 -12.78 1.49
C HIS A 214 9.51 -12.88 0.06
N ALA A 215 10.35 -13.35 -0.87
CA ALA A 215 9.96 -13.51 -2.26
C ALA A 215 8.81 -14.51 -2.42
N ALA A 216 8.83 -15.62 -1.67
CA ALA A 216 7.72 -16.57 -1.68
C ALA A 216 6.42 -15.94 -1.18
N TRP A 217 6.46 -15.15 -0.10
CA TRP A 217 5.27 -14.49 0.48
C TRP A 217 4.66 -13.44 -0.43
N PHE A 218 5.48 -12.55 -0.98
CA PHE A 218 4.98 -11.35 -1.67
C PHE A 218 4.94 -11.50 -3.20
N PHE A 219 5.85 -12.27 -3.80
CA PHE A 219 5.90 -12.49 -5.26
C PHE A 219 5.46 -13.90 -5.69
N GLY A 220 5.26 -14.81 -4.73
CA GLY A 220 4.79 -16.16 -4.98
C GLY A 220 5.91 -17.13 -5.37
N LYS A 221 5.81 -18.36 -4.89
CA LYS A 221 6.75 -19.46 -5.19
C LYS A 221 6.13 -20.80 -4.86
N GLY A 222 6.30 -21.78 -5.74
CA GLY A 222 5.76 -23.12 -5.55
C GLY A 222 4.23 -23.09 -5.42
N THR A 223 3.71 -23.53 -4.27
CA THR A 223 2.26 -23.53 -3.99
C THR A 223 1.73 -22.20 -3.46
N MET A 224 2.60 -21.24 -3.14
CA MET A 224 2.17 -19.93 -2.67
C MET A 224 1.82 -19.05 -3.86
N ARG A 225 0.58 -18.54 -3.87
CA ARG A 225 0.09 -17.63 -4.89
C ARG A 225 0.89 -16.32 -4.86
N ARG A 226 1.11 -15.76 -6.05
CA ARG A 226 1.61 -14.38 -6.19
C ARG A 226 0.74 -13.41 -5.39
N TRP A 227 1.36 -12.49 -4.68
CA TRP A 227 0.72 -11.48 -3.82
C TRP A 227 -0.04 -12.00 -2.60
N ALA A 228 0.20 -13.24 -2.18
CA ALA A 228 -0.46 -13.82 -1.01
C ALA A 228 -0.18 -13.02 0.28
N GLY A 229 1.05 -12.54 0.46
CA GLY A 229 1.46 -11.70 1.58
C GLY A 229 0.75 -10.34 1.60
N TYR A 230 0.72 -9.64 0.47
CA TYR A 230 0.00 -8.36 0.32
C TYR A 230 -1.48 -8.50 0.67
N GLY A 231 -2.17 -9.43 0.02
CA GLY A 231 -3.59 -9.65 0.27
C GLY A 231 -3.91 -10.06 1.71
N LEU A 232 -3.04 -10.87 2.34
CA LEU A 232 -3.19 -11.21 3.75
C LEU A 232 -2.95 -10.02 4.68
N GLY A 233 -1.89 -9.24 4.44
CA GLY A 233 -1.57 -8.02 5.18
C GLY A 233 -2.70 -7.01 5.10
N HIS A 234 -3.23 -6.76 3.90
CA HIS A 234 -4.37 -5.87 3.69
C HIS A 234 -5.62 -6.35 4.43
N ARG A 235 -5.93 -7.66 4.41
CA ARG A 235 -7.04 -8.23 5.19
C ARG A 235 -6.83 -8.11 6.71
N LEU A 236 -5.60 -8.31 7.19
CA LEU A 236 -5.24 -8.15 8.59
C LEU A 236 -5.50 -6.72 9.07
N ILE A 237 -5.04 -5.72 8.32
CA ILE A 237 -5.23 -4.32 8.68
C ILE A 237 -6.70 -3.92 8.60
N ALA A 238 -7.46 -4.40 7.60
CA ALA A 238 -8.90 -4.18 7.54
C ALA A 238 -9.60 -4.69 8.82
N ALA A 239 -9.30 -5.92 9.25
CA ALA A 239 -9.86 -6.48 10.48
C ALA A 239 -9.47 -5.69 11.74
N HIS A 240 -8.25 -5.11 11.77
CA HIS A 240 -7.82 -4.25 12.86
C HIS A 240 -8.62 -2.94 12.89
N LEU A 241 -8.79 -2.28 11.73
CA LEU A 241 -9.51 -1.00 11.60
C LEU A 241 -11.00 -1.15 11.95
N GLU A 242 -11.65 -2.24 11.54
CA GLU A 242 -13.03 -2.55 11.92
C GLU A 242 -13.25 -2.58 13.45
N ARG A 243 -12.23 -3.00 14.19
CA ARG A 243 -12.25 -3.09 15.67
C ARG A 243 -11.82 -1.81 16.37
N HIS A 244 -11.20 -0.89 15.65
CA HIS A 244 -10.64 0.34 16.19
C HIS A 244 -11.07 1.51 15.30
N PRO A 245 -12.34 1.95 15.36
CA PRO A 245 -12.90 2.91 14.41
C PRO A 245 -12.23 4.30 14.45
N ASP A 246 -11.56 4.63 15.55
CA ASP A 246 -10.78 5.88 15.69
C ASP A 246 -9.35 5.76 15.11
N ALA A 247 -8.93 4.56 14.72
CA ALA A 247 -7.61 4.34 14.14
C ALA A 247 -7.65 4.50 12.62
N THR A 248 -6.57 5.07 12.08
CA THR A 248 -6.31 5.18 10.65
C THR A 248 -4.96 4.57 10.30
N PRO A 249 -4.73 4.15 9.04
CA PRO A 249 -3.42 3.69 8.58
C PRO A 249 -2.28 4.68 8.89
N ALA A 250 -2.55 5.98 8.73
CA ALA A 250 -1.64 7.06 9.12
C ALA A 250 -1.33 7.05 10.64
N SER A 251 -2.35 7.01 11.50
CA SER A 251 -2.17 6.99 12.96
C SER A 251 -1.44 5.74 13.48
N LEU A 252 -1.48 4.66 12.69
CA LEU A 252 -0.87 3.37 13.01
C LEU A 252 0.53 3.20 12.40
N ALA A 253 1.06 4.19 11.67
CA ALA A 253 2.35 4.07 10.98
C ALA A 253 3.50 3.71 11.93
N SER A 254 3.50 4.21 13.16
CA SER A 254 4.50 3.89 14.21
C SER A 254 4.09 2.75 15.14
N ALA A 255 2.95 2.08 14.90
CA ALA A 255 2.48 1.01 15.78
C ALA A 255 3.40 -0.23 15.69
N PRO A 256 3.75 -0.84 16.84
CA PRO A 256 4.51 -2.08 16.87
C PRO A 256 3.65 -3.26 16.39
N VAL A 257 4.30 -4.25 15.79
CA VAL A 257 3.66 -5.44 15.21
C VAL A 257 2.75 -6.19 16.20
N ASP A 258 3.09 -6.21 17.49
CA ASP A 258 2.31 -6.91 18.52
C ASP A 258 0.87 -6.41 18.65
N ARG A 259 0.61 -5.14 18.26
CA ARG A 259 -0.74 -4.56 18.25
C ARG A 259 -1.71 -5.28 17.31
N PHE A 260 -1.19 -5.92 16.26
CA PHE A 260 -1.97 -6.60 15.22
C PHE A 260 -2.07 -8.11 15.42
N ARG A 261 -1.32 -8.65 16.39
CA ARG A 261 -1.18 -10.10 16.58
C ARG A 261 -2.50 -10.77 16.97
N GLU A 262 -3.34 -10.09 17.74
CA GLU A 262 -4.65 -10.62 18.13
C GLU A 262 -5.59 -10.75 16.92
N ASP A 263 -5.57 -9.77 16.02
CA ASP A 263 -6.40 -9.78 14.80
C ASP A 263 -5.95 -10.89 13.85
N MET A 264 -4.64 -11.09 13.70
CA MET A 264 -4.10 -12.22 12.95
C MET A 264 -4.55 -13.57 13.53
N ARG A 265 -4.55 -13.70 14.86
CA ARG A 265 -5.03 -14.92 15.54
C ARG A 265 -6.52 -15.15 15.26
N ARG A 266 -7.34 -14.10 15.27
CA ARG A 266 -8.79 -14.19 14.99
C ARG A 266 -9.04 -14.61 13.55
N LEU A 267 -8.31 -14.04 12.57
CA LEU A 267 -8.38 -14.44 11.17
C LEU A 267 -8.06 -15.93 10.99
N ALA A 268 -6.99 -16.42 11.62
CA ALA A 268 -6.64 -17.83 11.58
C ALA A 268 -7.75 -18.73 12.16
N GLN A 269 -8.39 -18.33 13.26
CA GLN A 269 -9.51 -19.07 13.86
C GLN A 269 -10.79 -19.04 13.03
N ALA A 270 -11.03 -17.96 12.28
CA ALA A 270 -12.20 -17.84 11.41
C ALA A 270 -12.08 -18.80 10.21
N GLU A 271 -10.92 -18.87 9.57
CA GLU A 271 -10.65 -19.82 8.47
C GLU A 271 -10.91 -21.27 8.88
N ASP A 272 -10.56 -21.64 10.11
CA ASP A 272 -10.76 -22.99 10.63
C ASP A 272 -12.24 -23.39 10.75
N ARG A 273 -13.12 -22.42 10.99
CA ARG A 273 -14.57 -22.64 11.11
C ARG A 273 -15.24 -22.74 9.75
N GLU A 274 -14.63 -22.15 8.72
CA GLU A 274 -15.12 -22.15 7.34
C GLU A 274 -14.65 -23.38 6.56
N MET A 275 -13.63 -24.10 7.03
CA MET A 275 -13.22 -25.37 6.44
C MET A 275 -14.25 -26.48 6.75
N PRO A 276 -14.86 -27.12 5.74
CA PRO A 276 -15.78 -28.23 5.97
C PRO A 276 -15.05 -29.38 6.68
N ALA A 277 -15.73 -30.02 7.64
CA ALA A 277 -15.20 -31.21 8.30
C ALA A 277 -14.79 -32.27 7.24
N PRO A 278 -13.66 -32.98 7.43
CA PRO A 278 -13.28 -34.04 6.51
C PRO A 278 -14.43 -35.05 6.42
N GLN A 279 -14.90 -35.30 5.20
CA GLN A 279 -15.85 -36.37 4.93
C GLN A 279 -15.14 -37.69 5.27
N ALA A 280 -15.66 -38.38 6.29
CA ALA A 280 -15.20 -39.68 6.76
C ALA A 280 -15.59 -40.80 5.79
#